data_AF-A0A6B9TA26-F1
#
_entry.id   AF-A0A6B9TA26-F1
#
_cell.length_a   1.000
_cell.length_b   1.000
_cell.length_c   1.000
_cell.angle_alpha   90.00
_cell.angle_beta   90.00
_cell.angle_gamma   90.00
#
_symmetry.space_group_name_H-M   'P 1'
#
loop_
_entity.id
_entity.type
_entity.pdbx_description
1 polymer ?
#
loop_
_entity_poly.entity_id
_entity_poly.type
_entity_poly.pdbx_seq_one_letter_code
_entity_poly.pdbx_strand_id
1 'polypeptide(L)'
;MGLFDKIGDKLSEKVKETVDRKIDEGIDRAVDKVTDTDELEDRIHEKMEERREAKEAAEAPRACPKCGKEVGDDPFCPECGARIEVEDAERKCPNCGNVTTGKFCSKCGTKL
;
A
#
# COMPACT_ATOMS: atom_id res chain seq x y z
N MET A 1 44.93 36.23 -30.90
CA MET A 1 43.63 35.75 -30.38
C MET A 1 42.53 36.54 -31.07
N GLY A 2 41.79 35.88 -31.97
CA GLY A 2 40.95 36.52 -32.97
C GLY A 2 39.77 37.27 -32.37
N LEU A 3 39.41 38.39 -32.99
CA LEU A 3 38.24 39.20 -32.63
C LEU A 3 36.92 38.42 -32.80
N PHE A 4 36.93 37.40 -33.67
CA PHE A 4 35.79 36.53 -33.97
C PHE A 4 35.46 35.55 -32.84
N ASP A 5 36.47 35.02 -32.11
CA ASP A 5 36.25 34.18 -30.91
C ASP A 5 35.45 34.94 -29.85
N LYS A 6 35.88 36.16 -29.51
CA LYS A 6 35.21 36.98 -28.48
C LYS A 6 33.75 37.30 -28.80
N ILE A 7 33.39 37.35 -30.09
CA ILE A 7 32.01 37.56 -30.53
C ILE A 7 31.24 36.23 -30.44
N GLY A 8 31.88 35.12 -30.82
CA GLY A 8 31.32 33.77 -30.71
C GLY A 8 31.01 33.36 -29.26
N ASP A 9 31.96 33.57 -28.34
CA ASP A 9 31.78 33.30 -26.90
C ASP A 9 30.62 34.10 -26.32
N LYS A 10 30.58 35.42 -26.61
CA LYS A 10 29.55 36.32 -26.10
C LYS A 10 28.16 36.00 -26.66
N LEU A 11 28.09 35.47 -27.88
CA LEU A 11 26.83 34.99 -28.47
C LEU A 11 26.41 33.65 -27.84
N SER A 12 27.37 32.74 -27.63
CA SER A 12 27.16 31.44 -27.01
C SER A 12 26.66 31.56 -25.57
N GLU A 13 27.24 32.45 -24.76
CA GLU A 13 26.77 32.74 -23.39
C GLU A 13 25.34 33.29 -23.38
N LYS A 14 25.02 34.22 -24.29
CA LYS A 14 23.68 34.83 -24.37
C LYS A 14 22.62 33.84 -24.84
N VAL A 15 23.00 32.91 -25.72
CA VAL A 15 22.13 31.81 -26.16
C VAL A 15 21.91 30.81 -25.03
N LYS A 16 22.95 30.42 -24.30
CA LYS A 16 22.84 29.53 -23.12
C LYS A 16 21.90 30.11 -22.07
N GLU A 17 22.14 31.34 -21.62
CA GLU A 17 21.29 32.00 -20.62
C GLU A 17 19.80 32.06 -21.02
N THR A 18 19.52 32.29 -22.30
CA THR A 18 18.15 32.32 -22.81
C THR A 18 17.51 30.93 -22.87
N VAL A 19 18.31 29.90 -23.16
CA VAL A 19 17.87 28.52 -23.26
C VAL A 19 17.66 27.92 -21.87
N ASP A 20 18.62 28.07 -20.95
CA ASP A 20 18.50 27.63 -19.55
C ASP A 20 17.24 28.23 -18.90
N ARG A 21 17.01 29.54 -19.03
CA ARG A 21 15.80 30.20 -18.50
C ARG A 21 14.50 29.61 -19.07
N LYS A 22 14.46 29.25 -20.35
CA LYS A 22 13.28 28.63 -20.97
C LYS A 22 13.09 27.18 -20.55
N ILE A 23 14.18 26.48 -20.27
CA ILE A 23 14.17 25.11 -19.78
C ILE A 23 13.64 25.10 -18.34
N ASP A 24 14.17 25.95 -17.47
CA ASP A 24 13.71 26.07 -16.07
C ASP A 24 12.23 26.44 -16.00
N GLU A 25 11.80 27.50 -16.71
CA GLU A 25 10.37 27.89 -16.77
C GLU A 25 9.47 26.80 -17.37
N GLY A 26 10.02 25.94 -18.24
CA GLY A 26 9.31 24.81 -18.82
C GLY A 26 9.18 23.64 -17.86
N ILE A 27 10.22 23.39 -17.06
CA ILE A 27 10.26 22.33 -16.04
C ILE A 27 9.37 22.71 -14.86
N ASP A 28 9.45 23.93 -14.33
CA ASP A 28 8.59 24.38 -13.22
C ASP A 28 7.10 24.21 -13.56
N ARG A 29 6.68 24.66 -14.75
CA ARG A 29 5.29 24.47 -15.23
C ARG A 29 4.89 23.01 -15.41
N ALA A 30 5.84 22.12 -15.65
CA ALA A 30 5.57 20.69 -15.76
C ALA A 30 5.47 20.06 -14.36
N VAL A 31 6.33 20.46 -13.43
CA VAL A 31 6.35 19.98 -12.04
C VAL A 31 5.08 20.40 -11.29
N ASP A 32 4.60 21.64 -11.46
CA ASP A 32 3.31 22.11 -10.90
C ASP A 32 2.10 21.27 -11.32
N LYS A 33 2.17 20.60 -12.49
CA LYS A 33 1.09 19.70 -12.98
C LYS A 33 1.26 18.25 -12.55
N VAL A 34 2.42 17.90 -11.99
CA VAL A 34 2.72 16.57 -11.48
C VAL A 34 2.51 16.54 -9.97
N THR A 35 2.61 17.67 -9.27
CA THR A 35 2.32 17.80 -7.83
C THR A 35 0.88 17.53 -7.44
N ASP A 36 -0.05 17.35 -8.38
CA ASP A 36 -1.38 16.77 -8.11
C ASP A 36 -1.29 15.33 -7.53
N THR A 37 -0.10 14.72 -7.49
CA THR A 37 0.16 13.48 -6.75
C THR A 37 0.20 13.66 -5.23
N ASP A 38 0.44 14.87 -4.71
CA ASP A 38 0.53 15.14 -3.26
C ASP A 38 -0.84 14.88 -2.60
N GLU A 39 -1.93 15.35 -3.22
CA GLU A 39 -3.31 15.07 -2.79
C GLU A 39 -3.69 13.58 -2.87
N LEU A 40 -3.05 12.84 -3.78
CA LEU A 40 -3.25 11.40 -3.90
C LEU A 40 -2.50 10.63 -2.81
N GLU A 41 -1.30 11.10 -2.45
CA GLU A 41 -0.50 10.55 -1.36
C GLU A 41 -1.21 10.75 -0.01
N ASP A 42 -1.77 11.93 0.25
CA ASP A 42 -2.59 12.21 1.43
C ASP A 42 -3.80 11.27 1.54
N ARG A 43 -4.51 11.05 0.42
CA ARG A 43 -5.67 10.15 0.37
C ARG A 43 -5.28 8.69 0.61
N ILE A 44 -4.09 8.28 0.21
CA ILE A 44 -3.58 6.92 0.46
C ILE A 44 -3.26 6.74 1.94
N HIS A 45 -2.64 7.73 2.59
CA HIS A 45 -2.31 7.67 4.01
C HIS A 45 -3.56 7.58 4.89
N GLU A 46 -4.56 8.45 4.66
CA GLU A 46 -5.85 8.43 5.38
C GLU A 46 -6.52 7.05 5.27
N LYS A 47 -6.63 6.52 4.05
CA LYS A 47 -7.30 5.25 3.78
C LYS A 47 -6.56 4.03 4.32
N MET A 48 -5.24 4.14 4.53
CA MET A 48 -4.42 3.09 5.14
C MET A 48 -4.58 3.06 6.65
N GLU A 49 -4.73 4.21 7.30
CA GLU A 49 -4.97 4.32 8.74
C GLU A 49 -6.33 3.70 9.12
N GLU A 50 -7.41 4.03 8.40
CA GLU A 50 -8.74 3.45 8.62
C GLU A 50 -8.75 1.91 8.50
N ARG A 51 -7.99 1.35 7.54
CA ARG A 51 -7.85 -0.11 7.39
C ARG A 51 -7.01 -0.75 8.47
N ARG A 52 -6.09 -0.01 9.10
CA ARG A 52 -5.25 -0.51 10.19
C ARG A 52 -6.07 -0.65 11.46
N GLU A 53 -6.88 0.34 11.81
CA GLU A 53 -7.79 0.29 12.95
C GLU A 53 -8.82 -0.83 12.82
N ALA A 54 -9.37 -1.03 11.61
CA ALA A 54 -10.29 -2.14 11.33
C ALA A 54 -9.63 -3.53 11.42
N LYS A 55 -8.33 -3.63 11.15
CA LYS A 55 -7.57 -4.89 11.28
C LYS A 55 -7.17 -5.17 12.72
N GLU A 56 -6.78 -4.15 13.48
CA GLU A 56 -6.36 -4.29 14.89
C GLU A 56 -7.54 -4.67 15.80
N ALA A 57 -8.76 -4.22 15.48
CA ALA A 57 -9.96 -4.65 16.20
C ALA A 57 -10.44 -6.07 15.85
N ALA A 58 -10.03 -6.62 14.70
CA ALA A 58 -10.38 -7.97 14.27
C ALA A 58 -9.38 -9.03 14.78
N GLU A 59 -8.15 -8.62 15.09
CA GLU A 59 -7.08 -9.49 15.57
C GLU A 59 -6.96 -9.38 17.09
N ALA A 60 -8.05 -9.70 17.81
CA ALA A 60 -7.96 -9.83 19.26
C ALA A 60 -7.09 -11.06 19.60
N PRO A 61 -5.96 -10.90 20.32
CA PRO A 61 -5.15 -12.03 20.73
C PRO A 61 -6.00 -12.94 21.61
N ARG A 62 -6.27 -14.15 21.14
CA ARG A 62 -7.04 -15.14 21.90
C ARG A 62 -6.12 -15.71 22.98
N ALA A 63 -6.63 -15.98 24.16
CA ALA A 63 -5.85 -16.67 25.19
C ALA A 63 -6.10 -18.18 25.12
N CYS A 64 -5.05 -18.98 25.26
CA CYS A 64 -5.16 -20.43 25.29
C CYS A 64 -5.90 -20.89 26.56
N PRO A 65 -7.00 -21.66 26.44
CA PRO A 65 -7.77 -22.11 27.62
C PRO A 65 -7.03 -23.13 28.49
N LYS A 66 -5.94 -23.74 27.98
CA LYS A 66 -5.14 -24.74 28.70
C LYS A 66 -3.95 -24.15 29.46
N CYS A 67 -3.25 -23.18 28.88
CA CYS A 67 -2.03 -22.63 29.49
C CYS A 67 -2.13 -21.12 29.80
N GLY A 68 -3.20 -20.45 29.38
CA GLY A 68 -3.41 -19.02 29.63
C GLY A 68 -2.54 -18.08 28.81
N LYS A 69 -1.71 -18.59 27.88
CA LYS A 69 -0.86 -17.75 27.02
C LYS A 69 -1.61 -17.21 25.82
N GLU A 70 -1.21 -16.03 25.39
CA GLU A 70 -1.61 -15.39 24.13
C GLU A 70 -1.31 -16.29 22.93
N VAL A 71 -2.31 -16.46 22.07
CA VAL A 71 -2.25 -17.19 20.81
C VAL A 71 -2.83 -16.31 19.70
N GLY A 72 -2.22 -16.40 18.52
CA GLY A 72 -2.74 -15.76 17.31
C GLY A 72 -3.90 -16.57 16.71
N ASP A 73 -4.12 -16.37 15.41
CA ASP A 73 -5.13 -17.08 14.61
C ASP A 73 -4.78 -18.55 14.30
N ASP A 74 -3.71 -19.09 14.89
CA ASP A 74 -3.28 -20.47 14.66
C ASP A 74 -4.14 -21.48 15.46
N PRO A 75 -4.49 -22.63 14.85
CA PRO A 75 -5.29 -23.66 15.49
C PRO A 75 -4.55 -24.44 16.59
N PHE A 76 -3.28 -24.12 16.87
CA PHE A 76 -2.46 -24.79 17.87
C PHE A 76 -1.68 -23.78 18.72
N CYS A 77 -1.67 -23.99 20.03
CA CYS A 77 -0.85 -23.20 20.94
C CYS A 77 0.63 -23.60 20.81
N PRO A 78 1.56 -22.67 20.51
CA PRO A 78 2.99 -22.96 20.37
C PRO A 78 3.65 -23.41 21.67
N GLU A 79 3.04 -23.13 22.82
CA GLU A 79 3.63 -23.35 24.13
C GLU A 79 3.17 -24.64 24.80
N CYS A 80 1.93 -25.06 24.58
CA CYS A 80 1.38 -26.27 25.21
C CYS A 80 0.90 -27.33 24.21
N GLY A 81 0.89 -27.03 22.91
CA GLY A 81 0.41 -27.93 21.86
C GLY A 81 -1.10 -28.19 21.90
N ALA A 82 -1.85 -27.49 22.76
CA ALA A 82 -3.30 -27.61 22.78
C ALA A 82 -3.91 -27.03 21.50
N ARG A 83 -4.86 -27.77 20.92
CA ARG A 83 -5.63 -27.30 19.76
C ARG A 83 -6.63 -26.24 20.23
N ILE A 84 -6.54 -25.06 19.63
CA ILE A 84 -7.44 -23.93 19.92
C ILE A 84 -8.41 -23.85 18.76
N GLU A 85 -9.70 -23.93 19.08
CA GLU A 85 -10.76 -23.75 18.09
C GLU A 85 -10.84 -22.26 17.76
N VAL A 86 -10.04 -21.86 16.79
CA VAL A 86 -10.27 -20.63 16.05
C VAL A 86 -11.55 -20.88 15.26
N GLU A 87 -12.66 -20.36 15.74
CA GLU A 87 -13.88 -20.23 14.93
C GLU A 87 -13.53 -19.38 13.71
N ASP A 88 -13.11 -20.07 12.65
CA ASP A 88 -12.94 -19.55 11.30
C ASP A 88 -14.30 -18.97 10.93
N ALA A 89 -14.40 -17.64 10.89
CA ALA A 89 -15.65 -16.91 10.78
C ALA A 89 -16.54 -17.55 9.71
N GLU A 90 -17.64 -18.17 10.13
CA GLU A 90 -18.54 -18.91 9.26
C GLU A 90 -18.99 -18.05 8.07
N ARG A 91 -18.57 -18.42 6.85
CA ARG A 91 -18.96 -17.73 5.61
C ARG A 91 -20.04 -18.50 4.89
N LYS A 92 -21.01 -17.79 4.29
CA LYS A 92 -21.99 -18.41 3.40
C LYS A 92 -21.44 -18.49 2.00
N CYS A 93 -21.51 -19.67 1.40
CA CYS A 93 -21.11 -19.86 0.01
C CYS A 93 -22.06 -19.09 -0.94
N PRO A 94 -21.56 -18.20 -1.82
CA PRO A 94 -22.41 -17.44 -2.73
C PRO A 94 -23.05 -18.31 -3.83
N ASN A 95 -22.53 -19.52 -4.06
CA ASN A 95 -23.05 -20.42 -5.09
C ASN A 95 -24.16 -21.34 -4.57
N CYS A 96 -24.00 -21.93 -3.38
CA CYS A 96 -24.94 -22.93 -2.85
C CYS A 96 -25.64 -22.53 -1.54
N GLY A 97 -25.28 -21.38 -0.96
CA GLY A 97 -25.85 -20.88 0.29
C GLY A 97 -25.43 -21.64 1.55
N ASN A 98 -24.57 -22.66 1.44
CA ASN A 98 -24.13 -23.44 2.59
C ASN A 98 -23.12 -22.67 3.45
N VAL A 99 -23.15 -22.88 4.76
CA VAL A 99 -22.16 -22.33 5.69
C VAL A 99 -20.87 -23.14 5.58
N THR A 100 -19.74 -22.45 5.54
CA THR A 100 -18.41 -23.01 5.28
C THR A 100 -17.36 -22.27 6.10
N THR A 101 -16.41 -23.02 6.66
CA THR A 101 -15.34 -22.55 7.56
C THR A 101 -13.96 -22.70 6.92
N GLY A 102 -13.86 -22.55 5.59
CA GLY A 102 -12.59 -22.73 4.87
C GLY A 102 -12.60 -22.15 3.45
N LYS A 103 -11.44 -22.21 2.79
CA LYS A 103 -11.19 -21.66 1.43
C LYS A 103 -12.02 -22.31 0.31
N PHE A 104 -12.70 -23.42 0.60
CA PHE A 104 -13.52 -24.16 -0.35
C PHE A 104 -14.82 -24.59 0.31
N CYS A 105 -15.90 -24.58 -0.46
CA CYS A 105 -17.19 -25.06 0.02
C CYS A 105 -17.26 -26.59 -0.01
N SER A 106 -17.42 -27.22 1.15
CA SER A 106 -17.50 -28.68 1.32
C SER A 106 -18.67 -29.35 0.58
N LYS A 107 -19.68 -28.59 0.15
CA LYS A 107 -20.87 -29.12 -0.56
C LYS A 107 -20.79 -28.99 -2.08
N CYS A 108 -20.25 -27.89 -2.60
CA CYS A 108 -20.26 -27.58 -4.04
C CYS A 108 -18.85 -27.44 -4.65
N GLY A 109 -17.78 -27.50 -3.85
CA GLY A 109 -16.40 -27.42 -4.29
C GLY A 109 -15.97 -26.02 -4.76
N THR A 110 -16.85 -25.01 -4.70
CA THR A 110 -16.52 -23.64 -5.11
C THR A 110 -15.51 -23.03 -4.13
N LYS A 111 -14.49 -22.36 -4.68
CA LYS A 111 -13.50 -21.59 -3.92
C LYS A 111 -14.14 -20.31 -3.37
N LEU A 112 -13.92 -20.03 -2.08
CA LEU A 112 -14.49 -18.92 -1.32
C LEU A 112 -13.44 -17.86 -0.96
#